data_AF-A0A0D2MWV5-F1
#
_entry.id   AF-A0A0D2MWV5-F1
#
_cell.length_a   1.000
_cell.length_b   1.000
_cell.length_c   1.000
_cell.angle_alpha   90.00
_cell.angle_beta   90.00
_cell.angle_gamma   90.00
#
_symmetry.space_group_name_H-M   'P 1'
#
loop_
_entity.id
_entity.type
_entity.pdbx_description
1 polymer ?
#
loop_
_entity_poly.entity_id
_entity_poly.type
_entity_poly.pdbx_seq_one_letter_code
_entity_poly.pdbx_strand_id
1 'polypeptide(L)'
;MPLMSLVATAIDQPKPRGRVVDDLLKYATTDAACVRYEPGTLATRQAKASPIHVLGAGADAARAAVGVFDPLLAWAREEMGWDLAASDDIAGPNQDPAALAAVRSYLEGLDPWRLAAAEQLTAACKSVVLAAALLRGRLAPGDALDASRLEEAFQIEDWGMVEAGHDLDVADLKTRVAAPALLVRLLGAPPGAAG
;
A
#
# COMPACT_ATOMS: atom_id res chain seq x y z
N MET A 1 11.60 15.59 -11.47
CA MET A 1 10.77 15.11 -12.60
C MET A 1 10.37 13.65 -12.36
N PRO A 2 9.41 13.38 -11.45
CA PRO A 2 9.17 12.02 -10.93
C PRO A 2 8.63 11.05 -11.99
N LEU A 3 7.74 11.50 -12.88
CA LEU A 3 7.22 10.68 -13.98
C LEU A 3 8.30 10.24 -14.95
N MET A 4 9.22 11.15 -15.30
CA MET A 4 10.33 10.83 -16.21
C MET A 4 11.26 9.78 -15.59
N SER A 5 11.56 9.88 -14.29
CA SER A 5 12.36 8.87 -13.60
C SER A 5 11.70 7.49 -13.63
N LEU A 6 10.39 7.40 -13.35
CA LEU A 6 9.65 6.14 -13.41
C LEU A 6 9.69 5.50 -14.81
N VAL A 7 9.46 6.33 -15.84
CA VAL A 7 9.45 5.88 -17.24
C VAL A 7 10.85 5.45 -17.69
N ALA A 8 11.90 6.20 -17.34
CA ALA A 8 13.28 5.85 -17.63
C ALA A 8 13.70 4.54 -16.94
N THR A 9 13.30 4.32 -15.67
CA THR A 9 13.55 3.05 -14.99
C THR A 9 12.87 1.87 -15.70
N ALA A 10 11.66 2.06 -16.22
CA ALA A 10 10.95 1.00 -16.93
C ALA A 10 11.55 0.68 -18.31
N ILE A 11 12.10 1.66 -19.03
CA ILE A 11 12.68 1.48 -20.38
C ILE A 11 14.18 1.17 -20.33
N ASP A 12 14.96 2.07 -19.71
CA ASP A 12 16.41 2.16 -19.91
C ASP A 12 17.19 1.31 -18.90
N GLN A 13 16.62 1.09 -17.71
CA GLN A 13 17.27 0.33 -16.63
C GLN A 13 16.30 -0.63 -15.92
N PRO A 14 15.62 -1.53 -16.66
CA PRO A 14 14.72 -2.48 -16.03
C PRO A 14 15.53 -3.44 -15.15
N LYS A 15 15.26 -3.41 -13.85
CA LYS A 15 15.77 -4.42 -12.92
C LYS A 15 15.25 -5.80 -13.33
N PRO A 16 15.99 -6.90 -13.06
CA PRO A 16 15.48 -8.24 -13.31
C PRO A 16 14.15 -8.45 -12.59
N ARG A 17 13.09 -8.79 -13.34
CA ARG A 17 11.72 -8.88 -12.83
C ARG A 17 11.61 -9.72 -11.56
N GLY A 18 12.20 -10.92 -11.57
CA GLY A 18 12.18 -11.84 -10.44
C GLY A 18 12.73 -11.19 -9.16
N ARG A 19 13.83 -10.42 -9.28
CA ARG A 19 14.40 -9.69 -8.14
C ARG A 19 13.44 -8.63 -7.60
N VAL A 20 12.79 -7.86 -8.47
CA VAL A 20 11.82 -6.84 -8.03
C VAL A 20 10.65 -7.50 -7.32
N VAL A 21 10.11 -8.59 -7.86
CA VAL A 21 9.02 -9.34 -7.24
C VAL A 21 9.44 -9.90 -5.87
N ASP A 22 10.64 -10.49 -5.77
CA ASP A 22 11.16 -11.03 -4.52
C ASP A 22 11.37 -9.93 -3.47
N ASP A 23 11.83 -8.74 -3.88
CA ASP A 23 11.99 -7.60 -2.98
C ASP A 23 10.63 -7.06 -2.50
N LEU A 24 9.62 -7.01 -3.36
CA LEU A 24 8.26 -6.58 -2.98
C LEU A 24 7.57 -7.61 -2.10
N LEU A 25 7.81 -8.91 -2.28
CA LEU A 25 7.24 -9.95 -1.42
C LEU A 25 7.72 -9.87 0.03
N LYS A 26 8.91 -9.31 0.28
CA LYS A 26 9.37 -9.06 1.65
C LYS A 26 8.42 -8.10 2.39
N TYR A 27 7.85 -7.13 1.68
CA TYR A 27 6.84 -6.24 2.27
C TYR A 27 5.55 -6.97 2.63
N ALA A 28 5.16 -8.04 1.91
CA ALA A 28 3.95 -8.79 2.25
C ALA A 28 4.05 -9.44 3.65
N THR A 29 5.26 -9.83 4.07
CA THR A 29 5.49 -10.39 5.42
C THR A 29 5.52 -9.34 6.52
N THR A 30 5.82 -8.09 6.19
CA THR A 30 5.92 -6.97 7.15
C THR A 30 5.04 -5.80 6.72
N ASP A 31 3.88 -6.09 6.16
CA ASP A 31 3.07 -5.06 5.49
C ASP A 31 2.46 -4.12 6.54
N ALA A 32 2.60 -2.81 6.34
CA ALA A 32 2.05 -1.82 7.26
C ALA A 32 0.52 -1.99 7.46
N ALA A 33 -0.21 -2.49 6.47
CA ALA A 33 -1.64 -2.78 6.60
C ALA A 33 -1.95 -3.98 7.51
N CYS A 34 -0.99 -4.89 7.71
CA CYS A 34 -1.13 -6.09 8.53
C CYS A 34 -0.61 -5.90 9.97
N VAL A 35 0.22 -4.90 10.22
CA VAL A 35 0.73 -4.62 11.58
C VAL A 35 -0.31 -3.82 12.37
N ARG A 36 -0.59 -4.29 13.58
CA ARG A 36 -1.47 -3.64 14.56
C ARG A 36 -0.60 -3.16 15.72
N TYR A 37 -0.98 -2.02 16.32
CA TYR A 37 -0.30 -1.59 17.54
C TYR A 37 -0.72 -2.44 18.72
N GLU A 38 0.20 -2.58 19.66
CA GLU A 38 -0.07 -3.16 20.98
C GLU A 38 -1.23 -2.43 21.68
N PRO A 39 -1.98 -3.13 22.55
CA PRO A 39 -3.13 -2.54 23.25
C PRO A 39 -2.76 -1.24 23.98
N GLY A 40 -3.36 -0.12 23.55
CA GLY A 40 -3.05 1.20 24.08
C GLY A 40 -3.72 2.35 23.33
N THR A 41 -3.23 3.56 23.56
CA THR A 41 -3.74 4.80 22.92
C THR A 41 -3.61 4.72 21.39
N LEU A 42 -2.48 4.20 20.90
CA LEU A 42 -2.20 4.01 19.48
C LEU A 42 -3.13 3.00 18.81
N ALA A 43 -3.30 1.81 19.39
CA ALA A 43 -4.26 0.81 18.88
C ALA A 43 -5.69 1.36 18.85
N THR A 44 -6.08 2.12 19.87
CA THR A 44 -7.40 2.76 19.92
C THR A 44 -7.57 3.78 18.79
N ARG A 45 -6.53 4.53 18.44
CA ARG A 45 -6.58 5.48 17.32
C ARG A 45 -6.51 4.79 15.97
N GLN A 46 -5.73 3.72 15.81
CA GLN A 46 -5.75 2.90 14.59
C GLN A 46 -7.13 2.28 14.34
N ALA A 47 -7.85 1.93 15.41
CA ALA A 47 -9.23 1.47 15.35
C ALA A 47 -10.23 2.62 15.08
N LYS A 48 -10.07 3.78 15.74
CA LYS A 48 -11.01 4.90 15.66
C LYS A 48 -10.80 5.84 14.47
N ALA A 49 -9.62 5.82 13.84
CA ALA A 49 -9.36 6.63 12.67
C ALA A 49 -10.28 6.20 11.53
N SER A 50 -10.71 7.18 10.73
CA SER A 50 -11.65 6.96 9.65
C SER A 50 -11.17 5.80 8.77
N PRO A 51 -12.01 4.78 8.53
CA PRO A 51 -11.64 3.67 7.69
C PRO A 51 -11.20 4.16 6.31
N ILE A 52 -10.16 3.56 5.76
CA ILE A 52 -9.71 3.87 4.40
C ILE A 52 -10.88 3.66 3.45
N HIS A 53 -11.14 4.65 2.60
CA HIS A 53 -12.16 4.54 1.58
C HIS A 53 -11.65 3.68 0.41
N VAL A 54 -12.13 2.44 0.36
CA VAL A 54 -11.85 1.54 -0.76
C VAL A 54 -12.99 1.62 -1.78
N LEU A 55 -12.70 2.11 -2.97
CA LEU A 55 -13.64 2.34 -4.06
C LEU A 55 -14.21 1.02 -4.59
N GLY A 56 -15.52 0.85 -4.43
CA GLY A 56 -16.24 -0.34 -4.87
C GLY A 56 -16.20 -1.51 -3.88
N ALA A 57 -15.65 -1.31 -2.67
CA ALA A 57 -15.84 -2.27 -1.59
C ALA A 57 -17.32 -2.36 -1.20
N GLY A 58 -17.80 -3.58 -0.93
CA GLY A 58 -19.18 -3.82 -0.52
C GLY A 58 -19.53 -3.05 0.75
N ALA A 59 -20.75 -2.48 0.80
CA ALA A 59 -21.22 -1.69 1.94
C ALA A 59 -21.25 -2.48 3.26
N ASP A 60 -21.21 -3.81 3.20
CA ASP A 60 -21.21 -4.70 4.37
C ASP A 60 -19.80 -4.88 4.96
N ALA A 61 -18.76 -4.99 4.11
CA ALA A 61 -17.36 -5.03 4.56
C ALA A 61 -16.94 -3.71 5.23
N ALA A 62 -17.42 -2.58 4.73
CA ALA A 62 -17.18 -1.26 5.33
C ALA A 62 -17.85 -1.10 6.72
N ARG A 63 -18.98 -1.76 6.98
CA ARG A 63 -19.67 -1.71 8.29
C ARG A 63 -19.02 -2.59 9.35
N ALA A 64 -18.33 -3.65 8.94
CA ALA A 64 -17.64 -4.58 9.84
C ALA A 64 -16.19 -4.15 10.16
N ALA A 65 -15.65 -3.18 9.44
CA ALA A 65 -14.31 -2.67 9.64
C ALA A 65 -14.17 -1.95 11.00
N VAL A 66 -13.20 -2.37 11.81
CA VAL A 66 -12.95 -1.84 13.15
C VAL A 66 -11.72 -0.93 13.17
N GLY A 67 -10.90 -0.93 12.11
CA GLY A 67 -9.74 -0.03 11.97
C GLY A 67 -9.44 0.41 10.54
N VAL A 68 -8.52 1.37 10.44
CA VAL A 68 -8.15 2.08 9.19
C VAL A 68 -7.86 1.14 8.02
N PHE A 69 -7.14 0.04 8.28
CA PHE A 69 -6.71 -0.91 7.26
C PHE A 69 -7.66 -2.10 7.03
N ASP A 70 -8.68 -2.28 7.88
CA ASP A 70 -9.58 -3.43 7.75
C ASP A 70 -10.36 -3.46 6.42
N PRO A 71 -10.90 -2.34 5.90
CA PRO A 71 -11.56 -2.35 4.60
C PRO A 71 -10.61 -2.76 3.47
N LEU A 72 -9.34 -2.37 3.61
CA LEU A 72 -8.30 -2.67 2.62
C LEU A 72 -7.92 -4.15 2.65
N LEU A 73 -7.77 -4.76 3.83
CA LEU A 73 -7.52 -6.20 3.96
C LEU A 73 -8.73 -7.04 3.51
N ALA A 74 -9.96 -6.58 3.81
CA ALA A 74 -11.17 -7.23 3.32
C ALA A 74 -11.23 -7.21 1.78
N TRP A 75 -10.97 -6.06 1.16
CA TRP A 75 -10.85 -5.95 -0.29
C TRP A 75 -9.76 -6.87 -0.87
N ALA A 76 -8.59 -6.92 -0.24
CA ALA A 76 -7.49 -7.78 -0.70
C ALA A 76 -7.90 -9.27 -0.64
N ARG A 77 -8.61 -9.70 0.41
CA ARG A 77 -9.16 -11.05 0.50
C ARG A 77 -10.20 -11.32 -0.59
N GLU A 78 -11.17 -10.43 -0.76
CA GLU A 78 -12.32 -10.64 -1.64
C GLU A 78 -11.98 -10.54 -3.14
N GLU A 79 -11.24 -9.51 -3.55
CA GLU A 79 -10.92 -9.26 -4.95
C GLU A 79 -9.59 -9.88 -5.40
N MET A 80 -8.61 -10.00 -4.49
CA MET A 80 -7.27 -10.46 -4.85
C MET A 80 -6.99 -11.89 -4.37
N GLY A 81 -7.85 -12.46 -3.51
CA GLY A 81 -7.61 -13.74 -2.87
C GLY A 81 -6.46 -13.71 -1.87
N TRP A 82 -6.10 -12.54 -1.36
CA TRP A 82 -4.99 -12.35 -0.41
C TRP A 82 -5.51 -12.43 1.01
N ASP A 83 -5.58 -13.63 1.57
CA ASP A 83 -5.93 -13.81 2.97
C ASP A 83 -4.72 -13.55 3.88
N LEU A 84 -4.41 -12.27 4.08
CA LEU A 84 -3.28 -11.84 4.89
C LEU A 84 -3.68 -11.74 6.37
N ALA A 85 -2.88 -12.33 7.24
CA ALA A 85 -3.04 -12.24 8.68
C ALA A 85 -2.58 -10.88 9.19
N ALA A 86 -3.33 -10.31 10.14
CA ALA A 86 -2.88 -9.17 10.93
C ALA A 86 -2.19 -9.65 12.22
N SER A 87 -1.26 -8.89 12.74
CA SER A 87 -0.52 -9.21 13.98
C SER A 87 -0.20 -7.95 14.77
N ASP A 88 -0.31 -8.03 16.09
CA ASP A 88 0.17 -7.04 17.07
C ASP A 88 1.49 -7.47 17.73
N ASP A 89 2.09 -8.59 17.30
CA ASP A 89 3.38 -9.07 17.78
C ASP A 89 4.55 -8.38 17.04
N ILE A 90 5.63 -8.09 17.75
CA ILE A 90 6.88 -7.56 17.19
C ILE A 90 7.50 -8.50 16.14
N ALA A 91 7.22 -9.80 16.21
CA ALA A 91 7.63 -10.78 15.21
C ALA A 91 6.90 -10.62 13.87
N GLY A 92 5.81 -9.83 13.83
CA GLY A 92 4.98 -9.62 12.65
C GLY A 92 3.99 -10.76 12.40
N PRO A 93 3.18 -10.64 11.33
CA PRO A 93 2.22 -11.66 10.95
C PRO A 93 2.88 -12.86 10.27
N ASN A 94 2.47 -14.07 10.66
CA ASN A 94 2.83 -15.28 9.94
C ASN A 94 1.85 -15.49 8.77
N GLN A 95 2.28 -15.12 7.56
CA GLN A 95 1.44 -15.17 6.37
C GLN A 95 1.32 -16.60 5.82
N ASP A 96 0.12 -16.96 5.35
CA ASP A 96 -0.10 -18.22 4.64
C ASP A 96 0.75 -18.25 3.36
N PRO A 97 1.55 -19.31 3.11
CA PRO A 97 2.24 -19.49 1.84
C PRO A 97 1.33 -19.34 0.60
N ALA A 98 0.05 -19.70 0.68
CA ALA A 98 -0.92 -19.53 -0.39
C ALA A 98 -1.20 -18.04 -0.66
N ALA A 99 -1.36 -17.22 0.39
CA ALA A 99 -1.53 -15.78 0.25
C ALA A 99 -0.29 -15.12 -0.36
N LEU A 100 0.91 -15.50 0.08
CA LEU A 100 2.17 -15.01 -0.50
C LEU A 100 2.32 -15.43 -1.97
N ALA A 101 1.90 -16.64 -2.34
CA ALA A 101 1.88 -17.09 -3.72
C ALA A 101 0.89 -16.28 -4.59
N ALA A 102 -0.27 -15.91 -4.05
CA ALA A 102 -1.24 -15.04 -4.74
C ALA A 102 -0.68 -13.63 -4.96
N VAL A 103 -0.01 -13.05 -3.96
CA VAL A 103 0.69 -11.76 -4.09
C VAL A 103 1.78 -11.85 -5.16
N ARG A 104 2.58 -12.91 -5.14
CA ARG A 104 3.62 -13.16 -6.15
C ARG A 104 3.03 -13.21 -7.55
N SER A 105 1.99 -14.01 -7.76
CA SER A 105 1.35 -14.18 -9.06
C SER A 105 0.83 -12.85 -9.62
N TYR A 106 0.20 -12.04 -8.77
CA TYR A 106 -0.23 -10.69 -9.16
C TYR A 106 0.95 -9.82 -9.59
N LEU A 107 2.02 -9.76 -8.77
CA LEU A 107 3.20 -8.96 -9.08
C LEU A 107 3.90 -9.45 -10.36
N GLU A 108 3.92 -10.76 -10.62
CA GLU A 108 4.46 -11.36 -11.84
C GLU A 108 3.61 -11.10 -13.08
N GLY A 109 2.32 -10.79 -12.91
CA GLY A 109 1.39 -10.43 -13.99
C GLY A 109 1.44 -8.96 -14.44
N LEU A 110 2.07 -8.06 -13.66
CA LEU A 110 2.13 -6.63 -13.99
C LEU A 110 3.00 -6.35 -15.25
N ASP A 111 2.60 -5.45 -16.13
CA ASP A 111 3.53 -4.96 -17.16
C ASP A 111 4.71 -4.16 -16.54
N PRO A 112 5.79 -3.89 -17.29
CA PRO A 112 6.96 -3.20 -16.76
C PRO A 112 6.67 -1.84 -16.11
N TRP A 113 5.71 -1.08 -16.64
CA TRP A 113 5.34 0.24 -16.12
C TRP A 113 4.62 0.13 -14.79
N ARG A 114 3.65 -0.80 -14.71
CA ARG A 114 2.91 -1.07 -13.48
C ARG A 114 3.80 -1.70 -12.42
N LEU A 115 4.79 -2.51 -12.79
CA LEU A 115 5.77 -3.06 -11.85
C LEU A 115 6.70 -1.98 -11.28
N ALA A 116 7.19 -1.05 -12.12
CA ALA A 116 7.98 0.09 -11.64
C ALA A 116 7.16 0.99 -10.69
N ALA A 117 5.88 1.22 -11.02
CA ALA A 117 4.97 1.93 -10.14
C ALA A 117 4.71 1.17 -8.83
N ALA A 118 4.52 -0.16 -8.89
CA ALA A 118 4.35 -1.02 -7.72
C ALA A 118 5.56 -0.94 -6.78
N GLU A 119 6.77 -0.97 -7.34
CA GLU A 119 8.01 -0.87 -6.58
C GLU A 119 8.09 0.44 -5.80
N GLN A 120 7.85 1.57 -6.48
CA GLN A 120 7.88 2.88 -5.83
C GLN A 120 6.77 3.04 -4.79
N LEU A 121 5.54 2.63 -5.11
CA LEU A 121 4.39 2.73 -4.21
C LEU A 121 4.56 1.87 -2.96
N THR A 122 5.05 0.64 -3.12
CA THR A 122 5.27 -0.28 -2.00
C THR A 122 6.34 0.27 -1.05
N ALA A 123 7.44 0.79 -1.59
CA ALA A 123 8.49 1.41 -0.79
C ALA A 123 8.01 2.69 -0.08
N ALA A 124 7.23 3.54 -0.78
CA ALA A 124 6.70 4.78 -0.22
C ALA A 124 5.68 4.51 0.90
N CYS A 125 4.74 3.59 0.67
CA CYS A 125 3.66 3.29 1.62
C CYS A 125 4.03 2.22 2.65
N LYS A 126 5.21 1.59 2.51
CA LYS A 126 5.66 0.42 3.28
C LYS A 126 4.62 -0.73 3.25
N SER A 127 3.90 -0.85 2.13
CA SER A 127 2.77 -1.78 2.00
C SER A 127 2.53 -2.16 0.54
N VAL A 128 2.56 -3.46 0.27
CA VAL A 128 2.20 -4.02 -1.04
C VAL A 128 0.68 -4.00 -1.25
N VAL A 129 -0.09 -4.08 -0.17
CA VAL A 129 -1.57 -4.00 -0.23
C VAL A 129 -2.03 -2.60 -0.64
N LEU A 130 -1.49 -1.54 -0.03
CA LEU A 130 -1.78 -0.15 -0.44
C LEU A 130 -1.35 0.09 -1.89
N ALA A 131 -0.17 -0.39 -2.28
CA ALA A 131 0.31 -0.28 -3.66
C ALA A 131 -0.63 -0.97 -4.64
N ALA A 132 -1.09 -2.20 -4.35
CA ALA A 132 -2.03 -2.92 -5.20
C ALA A 132 -3.37 -2.19 -5.32
N ALA A 133 -3.91 -1.65 -4.23
CA ALA A 133 -5.16 -0.89 -4.26
C ALA A 133 -5.04 0.39 -5.10
N LEU A 134 -3.93 1.12 -5.00
CA LEU A 134 -3.64 2.26 -5.86
C LEU A 134 -3.53 1.87 -7.34
N LEU A 135 -2.82 0.77 -7.64
CA LEU A 135 -2.66 0.26 -9.01
C LEU A 135 -3.99 -0.17 -9.64
N ARG A 136 -4.91 -0.70 -8.82
CA ARG A 136 -6.25 -1.12 -9.23
C ARG A 136 -7.26 0.03 -9.25
N GLY A 137 -6.86 1.25 -8.86
CA GLY A 137 -7.76 2.39 -8.75
C GLY A 137 -8.82 2.23 -7.65
N ARG A 138 -8.55 1.37 -6.66
CA ARG A 138 -9.41 1.08 -5.52
C ARG A 138 -9.16 2.02 -4.35
N LEU A 139 -8.04 2.74 -4.37
CA LEU A 139 -7.66 3.67 -3.32
C LEU A 139 -7.28 5.02 -3.93
N ALA A 140 -7.70 6.12 -3.30
CA ALA A 140 -7.25 7.44 -3.71
C ALA A 140 -5.82 7.69 -3.19
N PRO A 141 -4.96 8.43 -3.94
CA PRO A 141 -3.62 8.77 -3.48
C PRO A 141 -3.58 9.50 -2.13
N GLY A 142 -4.57 10.34 -1.84
CA GLY A 142 -4.70 11.03 -0.55
C GLY A 142 -4.89 10.06 0.61
N ASP A 143 -5.83 9.13 0.47
CA ASP A 143 -6.11 8.11 1.48
C ASP A 143 -4.90 7.20 1.73
N ALA A 144 -4.14 6.86 0.68
CA ALA A 144 -2.90 6.10 0.82
C ALA A 144 -1.81 6.88 1.58
N LEU A 145 -1.68 8.18 1.32
CA LEU A 145 -0.74 9.05 2.04
C LEU A 145 -1.10 9.14 3.52
N ASP A 146 -2.36 9.38 3.83
CA ASP A 146 -2.84 9.49 5.21
C ASP A 146 -2.66 8.16 5.96
N ALA A 147 -2.98 7.05 5.30
CA ALA A 147 -2.79 5.70 5.86
C ALA A 147 -1.31 5.39 6.13
N SER A 148 -0.42 5.67 5.18
CA SER A 148 1.02 5.37 5.30
C SER A 148 1.73 6.17 6.40
N ARG A 149 1.14 7.30 6.81
CA ARG A 149 1.70 8.23 7.80
C ARG A 149 0.94 8.26 9.12
N LEU A 150 0.01 7.33 9.32
CA LEU A 150 -0.83 7.29 10.52
C LEU A 150 0.02 7.32 11.82
N GLU A 151 1.12 6.57 11.85
CA GLU A 151 2.04 6.55 12.99
C GLU A 151 2.75 7.88 13.20
N GLU A 152 3.35 8.41 12.13
CA GLU A 152 4.10 9.66 12.17
C GLU A 152 3.21 10.82 12.59
N ALA A 153 1.97 10.86 12.09
CA ALA A 153 0.98 11.87 12.47
C ALA A 153 0.71 11.82 13.98
N PHE A 154 0.58 10.63 14.56
CA PHE A 154 0.42 10.48 16.00
C PHE A 154 1.65 10.97 16.78
N GLN A 155 2.86 10.57 16.36
CA GLN A 155 4.09 10.99 17.02
C GLN A 155 4.27 12.51 16.97
N ILE A 156 3.89 13.14 15.86
CA ILE A 156 3.91 14.60 15.70
C ILE A 156 2.91 15.29 16.64
N GLU A 157 1.71 14.72 16.83
CA GLU A 157 0.73 15.29 17.75
C GLU A 157 1.19 15.23 19.21
N ASP A 158 1.81 14.13 19.62
CA ASP A 158 2.23 13.93 21.02
C ASP A 158 3.56 14.63 21.33
N TRP A 159 4.51 14.66 20.38
CA TRP A 159 5.88 15.13 20.61
C TRP A 159 6.27 16.38 19.83
N GLY A 160 5.36 16.88 19.00
CA GLY A 160 5.57 18.06 18.17
C GLY A 160 6.28 17.74 16.86
N MET A 161 6.10 18.65 15.90
CA MET A 161 6.68 18.54 14.58
C MET A 161 8.12 19.03 14.56
N VAL A 162 9.03 18.19 14.08
CA VAL A 162 10.39 18.60 13.67
C VAL A 162 10.34 19.28 12.30
N GLU A 163 10.62 20.59 12.27
CA GLU A 163 10.73 21.39 11.04
C GLU A 163 11.90 20.92 10.17
N ALA A 164 11.75 21.04 8.84
CA ALA A 164 12.69 20.53 7.82
C ALA A 164 12.95 19.01 7.87
N GLY A 165 12.25 18.26 8.73
CA GLY A 165 12.20 16.80 8.72
C GLY A 165 10.85 16.35 8.20
N HIS A 166 9.82 16.45 9.03
CA HIS A 166 8.50 15.90 8.72
C HIS A 166 7.83 16.60 7.53
N ASP A 167 7.97 17.91 7.37
CA ASP A 167 7.39 18.67 6.26
C ASP A 167 7.99 18.30 4.91
N LEU A 168 9.31 18.12 4.85
CA LEU A 168 10.01 17.66 3.65
C LEU A 168 9.61 16.22 3.31
N ASP A 169 9.54 15.34 4.29
CA ASP A 169 9.12 13.95 4.11
C ASP A 169 7.67 13.88 3.59
N VAL A 170 6.76 14.72 4.09
CA VAL A 170 5.38 14.82 3.57
C VAL A 170 5.38 15.21 2.09
N ALA A 171 6.12 16.27 1.74
CA ALA A 171 6.15 16.80 0.38
C ALA A 171 6.75 15.80 -0.62
N ASP A 172 7.80 15.11 -0.20
CA ASP A 172 8.46 14.10 -0.99
C ASP A 172 7.60 12.83 -1.13
N LEU A 173 6.98 12.35 -0.03
CA LEU A 173 6.07 11.20 -0.08
C LEU A 173 4.87 11.47 -1.00
N LYS A 174 4.30 12.67 -0.94
CA LYS A 174 3.25 13.12 -1.88
C LYS A 174 3.67 12.92 -3.32
N THR A 175 4.92 13.25 -3.64
CA THR A 175 5.47 13.08 -4.99
C THR A 175 5.66 11.59 -5.33
N ARG A 176 6.18 10.79 -4.40
CA ARG A 176 6.41 9.35 -4.56
C ARG A 176 5.13 8.52 -4.64
N VAL A 177 3.98 9.04 -4.18
CA VAL A 177 2.67 8.39 -4.35
C VAL A 177 1.92 8.94 -5.56
N ALA A 178 1.84 10.27 -5.70
CA ALA A 178 1.03 10.89 -6.77
C ALA A 178 1.58 10.62 -8.17
N ALA A 179 2.90 10.58 -8.36
CA ALA A 179 3.50 10.33 -9.66
C ALA A 179 3.22 8.91 -10.20
N PRO A 180 3.49 7.82 -9.47
CA PRO A 180 3.15 6.47 -9.95
C PRO A 180 1.64 6.27 -10.07
N ALA A 181 0.82 6.84 -9.18
CA ALA A 181 -0.64 6.79 -9.32
C ALA A 181 -1.12 7.48 -10.61
N LEU A 182 -0.54 8.64 -10.94
CA LEU A 182 -0.83 9.34 -12.20
C LEU A 182 -0.37 8.54 -13.42
N LEU A 183 0.83 7.94 -13.37
CA LEU A 183 1.33 7.06 -14.44
C LEU A 183 0.33 5.93 -14.71
N VAL A 184 -0.13 5.25 -13.67
CA VAL A 184 -1.08 4.12 -13.78
C VAL A 184 -2.41 4.60 -14.36
N ARG A 185 -2.90 5.76 -13.94
CA ARG A 185 -4.11 6.36 -14.52
C ARG A 185 -3.95 6.65 -16.02
N LEU A 186 -2.78 7.12 -16.44
CA LEU A 186 -2.48 7.38 -17.86
C LEU A 186 -2.37 6.11 -18.69
N LEU A 187 -1.96 4.98 -18.09
CA LEU A 187 -1.93 3.66 -18.75
C LEU A 187 -3.32 3.02 -18.91
N GLY A 188 -4.36 3.59 -18.28
CA GLY A 188 -5.73 3.08 -18.32
C GLY A 188 -5.94 1.77 -17.54
N ALA A 189 -7.07 1.09 -17.79
CA ALA A 189 -7.32 -0.22 -17.19
C ALA A 189 -6.28 -1.25 -17.70
N PRO A 190 -5.84 -2.19 -16.85
CA PRO A 190 -4.98 -3.27 -17.33
C PRO A 190 -5.73 -4.09 -18.39
N PRO A 191 -5.07 -4.50 -19.48
CA PRO A 191 -5.69 -5.36 -20.48
C PRO A 191 -6.11 -6.68 -19.79
N GLY A 192 -7.43 -6.89 -19.64
CA GLY A 192 -8.01 -8.10 -19.03
C GLY A 192 -8.87 -7.91 -17.77
N ALA A 193 -9.02 -6.68 -17.24
CA ALA A 193 -9.86 -6.42 -16.06
C ALA A 193 -11.35 -6.12 -16.36
N ALA A 194 -11.85 -6.46 -17.54
CA ALA A 194 -13.27 -6.47 -17.84
C ALA A 194 -13.80 -7.91 -17.67
N GLY A 195 -14.34 -8.19 -16.49
CA GLY A 195 -14.95 -9.46 -16.11
C GLY A 195 -15.55 -9.34 -14.73
#